data_AF-A0A2H9L4H7-F1
#
_entry.id   AF-A0A2H9L4H7-F1
#
_cell.length_a   1.000
_cell.length_b   1.000
_cell.length_c   1.000
_cell.angle_alpha   90.00
_cell.angle_beta   90.00
_cell.angle_gamma   90.00
#
_symmetry.space_group_name_H-M   'P 1'
#
loop_
_entity.id
_entity.type
_entity.pdbx_description
1 polymer ?
#
loop_
_entity_poly.entity_id
_entity_poly.type
_entity_poly.pdbx_seq_one_letter_code
_entity_poly.pdbx_strand_id
1 'polypeptide(L)'
;MSRTWPGIILANESIFPESISLSKGFTKPIENDIPTNKIKKQKYIFLNILSPFINTYKKSTKIVIYLCYLMVNMADYRFEMCKKSNMAKFEVALDKGLVDKMLIPFLKKINKRPNIYSSSCCAGRIMIIGLDTEESKKPNLFVLKEHRKVKFSEIKNALKTDKFPELWLKEEPFIFHFGTKDLETAKKFLEIKTKAGIRRGGIFHIKDNKYLIELIGSQTLAVPIKIGKKVLFSEEQIKIVLEKANKKLERNYKQLKEFCKELLKIE
;
A
#
# COMPACT_ATOMS: atom_id res chain seq x y z
N MET A 1 2.71 -21.15 -3.19
CA MET A 1 3.41 -20.15 -4.02
C MET A 1 3.09 -18.75 -3.52
N SER A 2 3.77 -18.31 -2.45
CA SER A 2 3.64 -16.94 -1.91
C SER A 2 4.55 -16.00 -2.69
N ARG A 3 3.97 -15.17 -3.57
CA ARG A 3 4.69 -14.03 -4.14
C ARG A 3 4.77 -12.94 -3.08
N THR A 4 5.76 -13.02 -2.21
CA THR A 4 6.19 -11.87 -1.40
C THR A 4 6.75 -10.83 -2.36
N TRP A 5 5.98 -9.77 -2.61
CA TRP A 5 6.49 -8.59 -3.30
C TRP A 5 7.29 -7.76 -2.28
N PRO A 6 8.61 -7.54 -2.49
CA PRO A 6 9.34 -6.55 -1.73
C PRO A 6 8.73 -5.17 -2.06
N GLY A 7 8.52 -4.38 -1.01
CA GLY A 7 7.73 -3.16 -1.05
C GLY A 7 8.20 -2.20 -2.15
N ILE A 8 7.25 -1.67 -2.91
CA ILE A 8 7.44 -0.44 -3.67
C ILE A 8 7.44 0.71 -2.65
N ILE A 9 8.59 0.87 -1.99
CA ILE A 9 9.03 2.16 -1.44
C ILE A 9 9.92 2.77 -2.52
N LEU A 10 9.72 4.05 -2.76
CA LEU A 10 10.41 4.84 -3.76
C LEU A 10 11.92 4.89 -3.49
N ALA A 11 12.70 4.88 -4.58
CA ALA A 11 14.01 5.49 -4.80
C ALA A 11 15.06 5.40 -3.67
N ASN A 12 16.19 4.77 -4.04
CA ASN A 12 17.42 4.58 -3.26
C ASN A 12 17.31 3.62 -2.07
N GLU A 13 17.33 2.32 -2.40
CA GLU A 13 17.87 1.30 -1.50
C GLU A 13 19.41 1.34 -1.54
N SER A 14 19.97 2.31 -0.84
CA SER A 14 21.30 2.25 -0.24
C SER A 14 21.25 3.19 0.96
N ILE A 15 21.86 2.79 2.08
CA ILE A 15 21.82 3.44 3.40
C ILE A 15 20.67 2.93 4.30
N PHE A 16 20.79 1.68 4.74
CA PHE A 16 20.44 1.32 6.12
C PHE A 16 21.70 0.72 6.76
N PRO A 17 22.24 1.29 7.85
CA PRO A 17 23.33 0.64 8.57
C PRO A 17 22.79 -0.59 9.32
N GLU A 18 23.57 -1.66 9.26
CA GLU A 18 23.36 -2.91 9.99
C GLU A 18 23.37 -2.70 11.51
N SER A 19 22.51 -3.45 12.20
CA SER A 19 22.52 -3.74 13.64
C SER A 19 22.27 -2.58 14.62
N ILE A 20 21.11 -2.61 15.28
CA ILE A 20 20.96 -2.12 16.65
C ILE A 20 20.53 -3.30 17.50
N SER A 21 21.47 -3.82 18.28
CA SER A 21 21.23 -4.79 19.34
C SER A 21 20.36 -4.16 20.44
N LEU A 22 19.10 -4.58 20.56
CA LEU A 22 18.29 -4.24 21.72
C LEU A 22 18.56 -5.26 22.84
N SER A 23 19.58 -4.97 23.64
CA SER A 23 19.73 -5.57 24.97
C SER A 23 19.29 -4.56 26.03
N LYS A 24 18.52 -5.06 27.01
CA LYS A 24 18.17 -4.48 28.32
C LYS A 24 17.03 -3.46 28.39
N GLY A 25 16.06 -3.77 29.26
CA GLY A 25 15.15 -2.79 29.87
C GLY A 25 13.66 -3.18 29.94
N PHE A 26 13.31 -4.30 30.58
CA PHE A 26 11.94 -4.48 31.08
C PHE A 26 11.76 -3.70 32.38
N THR A 27 10.89 -2.70 32.40
CA THR A 27 10.29 -2.17 33.63
C THR A 27 8.76 -2.18 33.50
N LYS A 28 8.10 -2.50 34.63
CA LYS A 28 6.70 -2.96 34.79
C LYS A 28 5.65 -2.02 34.16
N PRO A 29 4.48 -2.55 33.73
CA PRO A 29 3.38 -1.71 33.26
C PRO A 29 2.67 -1.03 34.44
N ILE A 30 2.41 0.26 34.25
CA ILE A 30 1.62 1.14 35.13
C ILE A 30 0.15 0.72 35.01
N GLU A 31 -0.46 0.28 36.11
CA GLU A 31 -1.91 0.21 36.27
C GLU A 31 -2.45 1.64 36.31
N ASN A 32 -3.32 2.02 35.38
CA ASN A 32 -4.60 2.71 35.65
C ASN A 32 -5.35 3.06 34.35
N ASP A 33 -6.68 3.01 34.49
CA ASP A 33 -7.75 3.56 33.63
C ASP A 33 -8.23 2.78 32.38
N ILE A 34 -9.23 1.91 32.60
CA ILE A 34 -10.11 1.35 31.56
C ILE A 34 -11.52 1.99 31.67
N PRO A 35 -12.05 2.67 30.63
CA PRO A 35 -13.38 3.31 30.68
C PRO A 35 -14.54 2.30 30.67
N THR A 36 -15.45 2.44 31.65
CA THR A 36 -16.49 1.45 32.04
C THR A 36 -17.73 1.35 31.13
N ASN A 37 -17.91 2.23 30.13
CA ASN A 37 -19.20 2.33 29.42
C ASN A 37 -19.36 1.54 28.11
N LYS A 38 -18.28 1.02 27.50
CA LYS A 38 -18.39 0.13 26.31
C LYS A 38 -18.64 -1.34 26.65
N ILE A 39 -18.59 -1.69 27.94
CA ILE A 39 -18.64 -3.08 28.44
C ILE A 39 -20.07 -3.67 28.42
N LYS A 40 -21.12 -2.84 28.46
CA LYS A 40 -22.51 -3.34 28.62
C LYS A 40 -23.06 -4.11 27.41
N LYS A 41 -22.68 -3.74 26.18
CA LYS A 41 -23.22 -4.37 24.95
C LYS A 41 -22.47 -5.64 24.55
N GLN A 42 -21.16 -5.73 24.84
CA GLN A 42 -20.37 -6.94 24.63
C GLN A 42 -20.67 -8.03 25.67
N LYS A 43 -21.15 -7.66 26.88
CA LYS A 43 -21.49 -8.61 27.96
C LYS A 43 -22.55 -9.65 27.55
N TYR A 44 -23.52 -9.27 26.72
CA TYR A 44 -24.65 -10.14 26.34
C TYR A 44 -24.26 -11.25 25.35
N ILE A 45 -23.36 -10.95 24.40
CA ILE A 45 -22.83 -11.97 23.48
C ILE A 45 -21.85 -12.91 24.22
N PHE A 46 -21.11 -12.35 25.19
CA PHE A 46 -20.16 -13.09 26.02
C PHE A 46 -20.82 -14.17 26.89
N LEU A 47 -22.01 -13.91 27.44
CA LEU A 47 -22.71 -14.84 28.34
C LEU A 47 -23.33 -16.04 27.60
N ASN A 48 -23.82 -15.85 26.37
CA ASN A 48 -24.52 -16.92 25.64
C ASN A 48 -23.59 -17.94 24.98
N ILE A 49 -22.38 -17.55 24.57
CA ILE A 49 -21.41 -18.47 23.93
C ILE A 49 -20.65 -19.30 24.98
N LEU A 50 -20.42 -18.72 26.17
CA LEU A 50 -19.67 -19.37 27.25
C LEU A 50 -20.54 -20.05 28.31
N SER A 51 -21.87 -19.87 28.28
CA SER A 51 -22.82 -20.52 29.19
C SER A 51 -22.57 -22.03 29.39
N PRO A 52 -22.29 -22.84 28.33
CA PRO A 52 -22.00 -24.26 28.50
C PRO A 52 -20.63 -24.55 29.13
N PHE A 53 -19.67 -23.63 29.03
CA PHE A 53 -18.30 -23.77 29.54
C PHE A 53 -18.12 -23.24 30.97
N ILE A 54 -18.96 -22.27 31.37
CA ILE A 54 -18.93 -21.65 32.71
C ILE A 54 -19.38 -22.65 33.80
N ASN A 55 -20.32 -23.55 33.49
CA ASN A 55 -20.85 -24.50 34.48
C ASN A 55 -19.89 -25.64 34.84
N THR A 56 -18.96 -26.00 33.94
CA THR A 56 -18.03 -27.12 34.16
C THR A 56 -16.79 -26.72 34.97
N TYR A 57 -16.46 -25.43 35.03
CA TYR A 57 -15.26 -24.92 35.70
C TYR A 57 -15.53 -23.68 36.55
N LYS A 58 -16.16 -23.88 37.73
CA LYS A 58 -16.47 -22.80 38.69
C LYS A 58 -15.26 -21.97 39.18
N LYS A 59 -14.02 -22.45 39.00
CA LYS A 59 -12.78 -21.76 39.41
C LYS A 59 -11.98 -21.13 38.25
N SER A 60 -12.29 -21.50 37.00
CA SER A 60 -11.48 -21.15 35.82
C SER A 60 -12.07 -20.03 34.97
N THR A 61 -13.26 -19.53 35.32
CA THR A 61 -14.01 -18.53 34.54
C THR A 61 -13.27 -17.20 34.43
N LYS A 62 -12.60 -16.75 35.50
CA LYS A 62 -11.78 -15.51 35.47
C LYS A 62 -10.57 -15.62 34.55
N ILE A 63 -9.92 -16.78 34.50
CA ILE A 63 -8.75 -17.03 33.65
C ILE A 63 -9.17 -17.05 32.18
N VAL A 64 -10.28 -17.71 31.84
CA VAL A 64 -10.80 -17.74 30.46
C VAL A 64 -11.20 -16.34 30.01
N ILE A 65 -11.90 -15.56 30.84
CA ILE A 65 -12.25 -14.16 30.53
C ILE A 65 -10.98 -13.32 30.35
N TYR A 66 -9.98 -13.47 31.22
CA TYR A 66 -8.71 -12.74 31.14
C TYR A 66 -7.90 -13.11 29.90
N LEU A 67 -7.83 -14.39 29.53
CA LEU A 67 -7.19 -14.86 28.30
C LEU A 67 -7.91 -14.33 27.06
N CYS A 68 -9.25 -14.36 27.02
CA CYS A 68 -10.02 -13.74 25.95
C CYS A 68 -9.78 -12.23 25.87
N TYR A 69 -9.74 -11.52 27.01
CA TYR A 69 -9.39 -10.10 27.07
C TYR A 69 -7.98 -9.87 26.50
N LEU A 70 -6.97 -10.64 26.93
CA LEU A 70 -5.61 -10.54 26.41
C LEU A 70 -5.53 -10.82 24.90
N MET A 71 -6.26 -11.83 24.41
CA MET A 71 -6.31 -12.17 22.98
C MET A 71 -6.96 -11.07 22.14
N VAL A 72 -8.08 -10.50 22.61
CA VAL A 72 -8.74 -9.35 21.95
C VAL A 72 -7.81 -8.13 21.94
N ASN A 73 -7.12 -7.85 23.05
CA ASN A 73 -6.15 -6.75 23.13
C ASN A 73 -4.92 -6.96 22.23
N MET A 74 -4.45 -8.20 22.07
CA MET A 74 -3.30 -8.52 21.21
C MET A 74 -3.60 -8.30 19.72
N ALA A 75 -4.82 -8.57 19.26
CA ALA A 75 -5.22 -8.33 17.87
C ALA A 75 -5.27 -6.82 17.57
N ASP A 76 -5.84 -6.03 18.48
CA ASP A 76 -5.86 -4.57 18.37
C ASP A 76 -4.45 -3.97 18.43
N TYR A 77 -3.59 -4.50 19.31
CA TYR A 77 -2.18 -4.10 19.41
C TYR A 77 -1.43 -4.26 18.09
N ARG A 78 -1.67 -5.34 17.33
CA ARG A 78 -1.01 -5.55 16.02
C ARG A 78 -1.36 -4.47 15.02
N PHE A 79 -2.63 -4.07 14.94
CA PHE A 79 -3.06 -3.01 14.04
C PHE A 79 -2.42 -1.67 14.42
N GLU A 80 -2.49 -1.31 15.70
CA GLU A 80 -1.92 -0.05 16.20
C GLU A 80 -0.40 0.02 15.98
N MET A 81 0.32 -1.08 16.21
CA MET A 81 1.76 -1.16 15.94
C MET A 81 2.09 -0.99 14.46
N CYS A 82 1.32 -1.65 13.58
CA CYS A 82 1.50 -1.50 12.13
C CYS A 82 1.20 -0.05 11.70
N LYS A 83 0.12 0.54 12.23
CA LYS A 83 -0.24 1.92 11.96
C LYS A 83 0.85 2.88 12.40
N LYS A 84 1.30 2.79 13.65
CA LYS A 84 2.40 3.62 14.18
C LYS A 84 3.66 3.51 13.32
N SER A 85 4.06 2.28 12.96
CA SER A 85 5.23 2.04 12.11
C SER A 85 5.07 2.64 10.70
N ASN A 86 3.92 2.45 10.05
CA ASN A 86 3.69 3.00 8.71
C ASN A 86 3.54 4.53 8.73
N MET A 87 2.99 5.11 9.80
CA MET A 87 2.95 6.56 9.96
C MET A 87 4.34 7.16 10.11
N ALA A 88 5.22 6.55 10.90
CA ALA A 88 6.61 6.98 10.99
C ALA A 88 7.33 6.93 9.62
N LYS A 89 7.09 5.85 8.83
CA LYS A 89 7.61 5.75 7.46
C LYS A 89 7.03 6.83 6.54
N PHE A 90 5.75 7.14 6.68
CA PHE A 90 5.08 8.17 5.89
C PHE A 90 5.65 9.57 6.17
N GLU A 91 5.89 9.93 7.43
CA GLU A 91 6.52 11.21 7.78
C GLU A 91 7.95 11.30 7.21
N VAL A 92 8.77 10.26 7.38
CA VAL A 92 10.12 10.22 6.76
C VAL A 92 10.05 10.35 5.24
N ALA A 93 9.07 9.74 4.58
CA ALA A 93 8.88 9.85 3.14
C ALA A 93 8.41 11.26 2.71
N LEU A 94 7.62 11.95 3.53
CA LEU A 94 7.24 13.35 3.31
C LEU A 94 8.45 14.26 3.40
N ASP A 95 9.26 14.12 4.45
CA ASP A 95 10.46 14.93 4.68
C ASP A 95 11.50 14.75 3.56
N LYS A 96 11.65 13.52 3.08
CA LYS A 96 12.54 13.19 1.94
C LYS A 96 11.96 13.53 0.57
N GLY A 97 10.73 14.07 0.49
CA GLY A 97 10.07 14.41 -0.77
C GLY A 97 9.79 13.20 -1.67
N LEU A 98 9.69 12.01 -1.10
CA LEU A 98 9.48 10.76 -1.84
C LEU A 98 8.02 10.56 -2.22
N VAL A 99 7.08 11.10 -1.43
CA VAL A 99 5.64 10.95 -1.68
C VAL A 99 5.19 11.76 -2.89
N ASP A 100 4.42 11.14 -3.78
CA ASP A 100 3.78 11.82 -4.91
C ASP A 100 2.95 13.01 -4.42
N LYS A 101 3.34 14.23 -4.84
CA LYS A 101 2.76 15.50 -4.34
C LYS A 101 1.23 15.53 -4.40
N MET A 102 0.63 14.96 -5.44
CA MET A 102 -0.82 14.92 -5.61
C MET A 102 -1.55 14.04 -4.60
N LEU A 103 -0.86 13.08 -3.98
CA LEU A 103 -1.43 12.18 -2.96
C LEU A 103 -1.32 12.76 -1.55
N ILE A 104 -0.37 13.67 -1.28
CA ILE A 104 -0.09 14.18 0.06
C ILE A 104 -1.35 14.66 0.79
N PRO A 105 -2.22 15.52 0.20
CA PRO A 105 -3.41 16.00 0.90
C PRO A 105 -4.39 14.88 1.27
N PHE A 106 -4.52 13.88 0.41
CA PHE A 106 -5.38 12.73 0.63
C PHE A 106 -4.81 11.80 1.71
N LEU A 107 -3.52 11.44 1.60
CA LEU A 107 -2.85 10.54 2.55
C LEU A 107 -2.84 11.12 3.97
N LYS A 108 -2.57 12.43 4.11
CA LYS A 108 -2.64 13.12 5.41
C LYS A 108 -4.04 13.09 6.04
N LYS A 109 -5.11 13.06 5.24
CA LYS A 109 -6.49 13.00 5.73
C LYS A 109 -6.90 11.58 6.08
N ILE A 110 -6.70 10.63 5.17
CA ILE A 110 -7.15 9.24 5.36
C ILE A 110 -6.41 8.56 6.53
N ASN A 111 -5.13 8.88 6.75
CA ASN A 111 -4.34 8.30 7.83
C ASN A 111 -4.76 8.76 9.24
N LYS A 112 -5.53 9.84 9.36
CA LYS A 112 -6.11 10.27 10.64
C LYS A 112 -7.24 9.36 11.12
N ARG A 113 -7.83 8.58 10.22
CA ARG A 113 -8.94 7.66 10.54
C ARG A 113 -8.45 6.55 11.45
N PRO A 114 -9.06 6.29 12.61
CA PRO A 114 -8.53 5.36 13.61
C PRO A 114 -8.29 3.96 13.03
N ASN A 115 -9.21 3.48 12.19
CA ASN A 115 -9.19 2.11 11.67
C ASN A 115 -8.45 1.95 10.33
N ILE A 116 -7.71 2.97 9.87
CA ILE A 116 -7.01 2.95 8.57
C ILE A 116 -5.57 3.43 8.72
N TYR A 117 -4.66 2.83 7.94
CA TYR A 117 -3.36 3.41 7.61
C TYR A 117 -2.96 3.08 6.16
N SER A 118 -2.26 3.99 5.49
CA SER A 118 -1.59 3.73 4.21
C SER A 118 -0.24 3.06 4.46
N SER A 119 0.15 2.09 3.62
CA SER A 119 1.48 1.47 3.69
C SER A 119 2.39 1.91 2.54
N SER A 120 1.96 1.71 1.30
CA SER A 120 2.65 2.20 0.10
C SER A 120 1.61 2.67 -0.92
N CYS A 121 1.87 3.82 -1.55
CA CYS A 121 0.94 4.46 -2.47
C CYS A 121 1.72 5.14 -3.59
N CYS A 122 1.32 4.88 -4.84
CA CYS A 122 1.86 5.53 -6.03
C CYS A 122 0.68 6.02 -6.88
N ALA A 123 0.75 7.25 -7.39
CA ALA A 123 -0.33 7.85 -8.16
C ALA A 123 -0.41 7.34 -9.60
N GLY A 124 0.65 6.68 -10.08
CA GLY A 124 0.80 6.24 -11.46
C GLY A 124 1.90 7.03 -12.16
N ARG A 125 2.55 6.38 -13.13
CA ARG A 125 3.80 6.86 -13.71
C ARG A 125 3.98 6.39 -15.15
N ILE A 126 4.71 7.18 -15.92
CA ILE A 126 5.30 6.77 -17.19
C ILE A 126 6.79 6.56 -16.97
N MET A 127 7.35 5.49 -17.52
CA MET A 127 8.75 5.15 -17.33
C MET A 127 9.32 4.46 -18.56
N ILE A 128 10.64 4.52 -18.67
CA ILE A 128 11.41 3.64 -19.52
C ILE A 128 12.24 2.76 -18.59
N ILE A 129 11.98 1.47 -18.63
CA ILE A 129 12.77 0.49 -17.89
C ILE A 129 13.74 -0.21 -18.85
N GLY A 130 14.97 -0.38 -18.42
CA GLY A 130 15.92 -1.29 -19.02
C GLY A 130 15.68 -2.70 -18.50
N LEU A 131 15.66 -3.71 -19.36
CA LEU A 131 15.62 -5.11 -18.95
C LEU A 131 16.90 -5.81 -19.42
N ASP A 132 17.40 -6.69 -18.56
CA ASP A 132 18.48 -7.61 -18.89
C ASP A 132 17.89 -8.89 -19.51
N THR A 133 18.68 -9.62 -20.30
CA THR A 133 18.22 -10.80 -21.07
C THR A 133 17.70 -11.95 -20.21
N GLU A 134 18.00 -11.96 -18.90
CA GLU A 134 17.55 -13.00 -17.96
C GLU A 134 16.33 -12.58 -17.12
N GLU A 135 15.71 -11.42 -17.39
CA GLU A 135 14.68 -10.81 -16.52
C GLU A 135 15.12 -10.71 -15.04
N SER A 136 16.44 -10.77 -14.78
CA SER A 136 16.98 -10.77 -13.43
C SER A 136 16.77 -9.39 -12.81
N LYS A 137 16.18 -9.35 -11.61
CA LYS A 137 15.87 -8.13 -10.86
C LYS A 137 17.15 -7.44 -10.37
N LYS A 138 17.93 -6.87 -11.29
CA LYS A 138 19.06 -6.02 -10.93
C LYS A 138 18.52 -4.69 -10.35
N PRO A 139 19.18 -4.12 -9.34
CA PRO A 139 18.85 -2.78 -8.89
C PRO A 139 19.07 -1.77 -10.03
N ASN A 140 18.25 -0.72 -10.08
CA ASN A 140 18.40 0.45 -10.96
C ASN A 140 18.04 0.29 -12.45
N LEU A 141 16.93 -0.38 -12.75
CA LEU A 141 16.39 -0.54 -14.12
C LEU A 141 15.75 0.73 -14.72
N PHE A 142 15.57 1.81 -13.96
CA PHE A 142 14.86 3.00 -14.44
C PHE A 142 15.76 3.92 -15.25
N VAL A 143 15.53 4.00 -16.57
CA VAL A 143 16.18 4.98 -17.46
C VAL A 143 15.44 6.32 -17.42
N LEU A 144 14.11 6.27 -17.33
CA LEU A 144 13.23 7.42 -17.15
C LEU A 144 12.11 7.01 -16.20
N LYS A 145 11.72 7.88 -15.27
CA LYS A 145 10.59 7.66 -14.37
C LYS A 145 9.93 8.97 -14.02
N GLU A 146 8.70 9.15 -14.45
CA GLU A 146 7.97 10.41 -14.30
C GLU A 146 6.54 10.16 -13.82
N HIS A 147 6.12 10.95 -12.83
CA HIS A 147 4.75 10.98 -12.30
C HIS A 147 3.95 12.12 -12.95
N ARG A 148 4.21 12.37 -14.24
CA ARG A 148 3.60 13.41 -15.07
C ARG A 148 3.62 12.97 -16.54
N LYS A 149 2.97 13.77 -17.39
CA LYS A 149 3.11 13.60 -18.84
C LYS A 149 4.57 13.76 -19.26
N VAL A 150 5.01 12.87 -20.14
CA VAL A 150 6.37 12.81 -20.67
C VAL A 150 6.41 13.43 -22.07
N LYS A 151 7.46 14.20 -22.35
CA LYS A 151 7.74 14.78 -23.67
C LYS A 151 8.55 13.83 -24.52
N PHE A 152 8.39 13.92 -25.84
CA PHE A 152 9.14 13.08 -26.78
C PHE A 152 10.66 13.25 -26.67
N SER A 153 11.13 14.46 -26.36
CA SER A 153 12.56 14.74 -26.13
C SER A 153 13.16 13.91 -24.98
N GLU A 154 12.38 13.63 -23.93
CA GLU A 154 12.81 12.81 -22.80
C GLU A 154 12.98 11.35 -23.21
N ILE A 155 12.08 10.84 -24.05
CA ILE A 155 12.21 9.50 -24.65
C ILE A 155 13.41 9.43 -25.58
N LYS A 156 13.61 10.45 -26.44
CA LYS A 156 14.76 10.51 -27.35
C LYS A 156 16.08 10.51 -26.59
N ASN A 157 16.15 11.16 -25.43
CA ASN A 157 17.32 11.10 -24.56
C ASN A 157 17.50 9.71 -23.91
N ALA A 158 16.41 9.09 -23.43
CA ALA A 158 16.47 7.75 -22.87
C ALA A 158 16.95 6.69 -23.89
N LEU A 159 16.54 6.78 -25.15
CA LEU A 159 16.93 5.85 -26.22
C LEU A 159 18.44 5.86 -26.53
N LYS A 160 19.17 6.91 -26.15
CA LYS A 160 20.63 7.00 -26.32
C LYS A 160 21.40 6.06 -25.39
N THR A 161 20.76 5.50 -24.36
CA THR A 161 21.45 4.58 -23.46
C THR A 161 21.64 3.21 -24.10
N ASP A 162 22.84 2.65 -23.95
CA ASP A 162 23.18 1.27 -24.33
C ASP A 162 23.46 0.39 -23.09
N LYS A 163 23.05 0.86 -21.90
CA LYS A 163 23.27 0.16 -20.62
C LYS A 163 22.48 -1.16 -20.51
N PHE A 164 21.43 -1.33 -21.31
CA PHE A 164 20.49 -2.42 -21.20
C PHE A 164 20.25 -3.07 -22.56
N PRO A 165 20.16 -4.41 -22.64
CA PRO A 165 19.77 -5.13 -23.84
C PRO A 165 18.40 -4.70 -24.38
N GLU A 166 17.43 -4.42 -23.52
CA GLU A 166 16.10 -3.97 -23.93
C GLU A 166 15.66 -2.72 -23.19
N LEU A 167 14.92 -1.85 -23.88
CA LEU A 167 14.23 -0.72 -23.26
C LEU A 167 12.73 -0.85 -23.49
N TRP A 168 11.94 -0.68 -22.43
CA TRP A 168 10.49 -0.78 -22.45
C TRP A 168 9.85 0.54 -22.00
N LEU A 169 9.01 1.11 -22.85
CA LEU A 169 8.13 2.22 -22.47
C LEU A 169 6.91 1.64 -21.75
N LYS A 170 6.71 2.06 -20.50
CA LYS A 170 5.60 1.62 -19.67
C LYS A 170 4.81 2.80 -19.12
N GLU A 171 3.50 2.60 -19.07
CA GLU A 171 2.58 3.36 -18.22
C GLU A 171 1.97 2.40 -17.22
N GLU A 172 2.13 2.74 -15.94
CA GLU A 172 1.54 2.01 -14.83
C GLU A 172 0.57 2.92 -14.07
N PRO A 173 -0.60 2.40 -13.67
CA PRO A 173 -1.63 3.18 -13.02
C PRO A 173 -1.27 3.45 -11.56
N PHE A 174 -2.16 4.13 -10.84
CA PHE A 174 -2.05 4.20 -9.39
C PHE A 174 -2.12 2.80 -8.78
N ILE A 175 -1.39 2.64 -7.68
CA ILE A 175 -1.45 1.47 -6.80
C ILE A 175 -1.45 1.94 -5.36
N PHE A 176 -2.42 1.45 -4.59
CA PHE A 176 -2.56 1.76 -3.18
C PHE A 176 -2.58 0.52 -2.32
N HIS A 177 -1.85 0.60 -1.22
CA HIS A 177 -1.90 -0.36 -0.13
C HIS A 177 -2.38 0.30 1.15
N PHE A 178 -3.45 -0.23 1.71
CA PHE A 178 -4.02 0.20 2.98
C PHE A 178 -4.14 -0.96 3.95
N GLY A 179 -3.86 -0.71 5.22
CA GLY A 179 -4.28 -1.58 6.30
C GLY A 179 -5.55 -1.04 6.94
N THR A 180 -6.51 -1.94 7.16
CA THR A 180 -7.76 -1.66 7.86
C THR A 180 -7.88 -2.53 9.11
N LYS A 181 -8.46 -1.98 10.19
CA LYS A 181 -8.59 -2.69 11.46
C LYS A 181 -9.65 -3.79 11.42
N ASP A 182 -10.73 -3.56 10.68
CA ASP A 182 -11.88 -4.46 10.64
C ASP A 182 -12.33 -4.74 9.21
N LEU A 183 -13.00 -5.88 9.03
CA LEU A 183 -13.49 -6.33 7.74
C LEU A 183 -14.54 -5.37 7.16
N GLU A 184 -15.29 -4.67 8.02
CA GLU A 184 -16.33 -3.73 7.58
C GLU A 184 -15.72 -2.52 6.87
N THR A 185 -14.66 -1.95 7.43
CA THR A 185 -13.85 -0.92 6.79
C THR A 185 -13.26 -1.44 5.47
N ALA A 186 -12.77 -2.68 5.44
CA ALA A 186 -12.25 -3.27 4.22
C ALA A 186 -13.31 -3.43 3.12
N LYS A 187 -14.53 -3.84 3.47
CA LYS A 187 -15.67 -3.93 2.53
C LYS A 187 -15.99 -2.58 1.92
N LYS A 188 -16.03 -1.50 2.72
CA LYS A 188 -16.26 -0.14 2.20
C LYS A 188 -15.23 0.26 1.14
N PHE A 189 -13.95 -0.09 1.32
CA PHE A 189 -12.92 0.13 0.29
C PHE A 189 -13.26 -0.60 -1.02
N LEU A 190 -13.68 -1.86 -0.94
CA LEU A 190 -14.01 -2.68 -2.12
C LEU A 190 -15.30 -2.22 -2.83
N GLU A 191 -16.29 -1.73 -2.08
CA GLU A 191 -17.50 -1.13 -2.65
C GLU A 191 -17.18 0.17 -3.39
N ILE A 192 -16.40 1.07 -2.77
CA ILE A 192 -15.98 2.33 -3.40
C ILE A 192 -15.10 2.05 -4.62
N LYS A 193 -14.17 1.09 -4.52
CA LYS A 193 -13.37 0.61 -5.65
C LYS A 193 -14.27 0.22 -6.85
N THR A 194 -15.29 -0.59 -6.58
CA THR A 194 -16.21 -1.08 -7.62
C THR A 194 -17.01 0.05 -8.24
N LYS A 195 -17.56 0.97 -7.42
CA LYS A 195 -18.27 2.17 -7.87
C LYS A 195 -17.39 3.13 -8.69
N ALA A 196 -16.11 3.22 -8.35
CA ALA A 196 -15.12 4.02 -9.09
C ALA A 196 -14.62 3.34 -10.40
N GLY A 197 -15.16 2.16 -10.75
CA GLY A 197 -14.75 1.42 -11.96
C GLY A 197 -13.35 0.81 -11.87
N ILE A 198 -12.80 0.67 -10.66
CA ILE A 198 -11.50 0.04 -10.43
C ILE A 198 -11.73 -1.48 -10.40
N ARG A 199 -11.19 -2.19 -11.38
CA ARG A 199 -11.44 -3.64 -11.51
C ARG A 199 -10.49 -4.47 -10.65
N ARG A 200 -9.21 -4.07 -10.57
CA ARG A 200 -8.14 -4.84 -9.93
C ARG A 200 -7.92 -4.38 -8.49
N GLY A 201 -7.82 -5.34 -7.58
CA GLY A 201 -7.62 -5.08 -6.16
C GLY A 201 -8.55 -5.88 -5.26
N GLY A 202 -8.13 -6.09 -4.02
CA GLY A 202 -8.78 -6.94 -3.06
C GLY A 202 -8.02 -6.99 -1.74
N ILE A 203 -8.53 -7.78 -0.80
CA ILE A 203 -7.79 -8.10 0.42
C ILE A 203 -6.76 -9.18 0.07
N PHE A 204 -5.46 -8.87 0.17
CA PHE A 204 -4.39 -9.81 -0.17
C PHE A 204 -3.73 -10.43 1.06
N HIS A 205 -4.04 -9.92 2.25
CA HIS A 205 -3.54 -10.48 3.51
C HIS A 205 -4.54 -10.24 4.65
N ILE A 206 -4.89 -11.32 5.36
CA ILE A 206 -5.85 -11.34 6.46
C ILE A 206 -5.15 -11.84 7.72
N LYS A 207 -5.23 -11.05 8.79
CA LYS A 207 -4.88 -11.45 10.17
C LYS A 207 -5.92 -10.85 11.12
N ASP A 208 -5.96 -11.37 12.36
CA ASP A 208 -6.86 -10.87 13.40
C ASP A 208 -6.75 -9.35 13.53
N ASN A 209 -7.90 -8.67 13.37
CA ASN A 209 -8.05 -7.22 13.37
C ASN A 209 -7.08 -6.46 12.44
N LYS A 210 -6.66 -7.08 11.32
CA LYS A 210 -5.82 -6.43 10.30
C LYS A 210 -6.03 -7.02 8.92
N TYR A 211 -6.59 -6.21 8.02
CA TYR A 211 -6.85 -6.56 6.63
C TYR A 211 -6.05 -5.62 5.72
N LEU A 212 -5.14 -6.19 4.91
CA LEU A 212 -4.39 -5.40 3.93
C LEU A 212 -5.07 -5.46 2.57
N ILE A 213 -5.30 -4.29 2.01
CA ILE A 213 -6.04 -4.07 0.78
C ILE A 213 -5.06 -3.53 -0.25
N GLU A 214 -5.07 -4.13 -1.44
CA GLU A 214 -4.40 -3.63 -2.63
C GLU A 214 -5.45 -3.11 -3.60
N LEU A 215 -5.24 -1.94 -4.17
CA LEU A 215 -6.09 -1.35 -5.21
C LEU A 215 -5.21 -0.87 -6.35
N ILE A 216 -5.51 -1.31 -7.58
CA ILE A 216 -4.72 -1.00 -8.76
C ILE A 216 -5.65 -0.43 -9.83
N GLY A 217 -5.30 0.75 -10.36
CA GLY A 217 -6.01 1.34 -11.49
C GLY A 217 -5.97 0.45 -12.73
N SER A 218 -6.83 0.74 -13.71
CA SER A 218 -6.98 -0.13 -14.89
C SER A 218 -6.11 0.26 -16.09
N GLN A 219 -5.55 1.48 -16.07
CA GLN A 219 -4.78 2.01 -17.21
C GLN A 219 -3.39 1.41 -17.20
N THR A 220 -3.00 0.74 -18.28
CA THR A 220 -1.63 0.28 -18.45
C THR A 220 -1.24 0.28 -19.91
N LEU A 221 0.05 0.43 -20.18
CA LEU A 221 0.70 0.24 -21.47
C LEU A 221 2.11 -0.30 -21.21
N ALA A 222 2.56 -1.25 -22.02
CA ALA A 222 3.93 -1.73 -22.01
C ALA A 222 4.32 -2.11 -23.44
N VAL A 223 5.36 -1.46 -23.97
CA VAL A 223 5.84 -1.68 -25.34
C VAL A 223 7.37 -1.67 -25.34
N PRO A 224 8.05 -2.68 -25.89
CA PRO A 224 9.50 -2.62 -26.09
C PRO A 224 9.80 -1.53 -27.13
N ILE A 225 10.73 -0.62 -26.88
CA ILE A 225 11.07 0.48 -27.81
C ILE A 225 12.47 0.36 -28.41
N LYS A 226 13.35 -0.45 -27.79
CA LYS A 226 14.73 -0.71 -28.25
C LYS A 226 15.14 -2.12 -27.85
N ILE A 227 15.77 -2.86 -28.76
CA ILE A 227 16.42 -4.16 -28.51
C ILE A 227 17.84 -4.11 -29.08
N GLY A 228 18.82 -4.41 -28.23
CA GLY A 228 20.23 -4.16 -28.50
C GLY A 228 20.45 -2.70 -28.90
N LYS A 229 21.03 -2.49 -30.08
CA LYS A 229 21.23 -1.15 -30.66
C LYS A 229 20.07 -0.68 -31.53
N LYS A 230 19.08 -1.54 -31.81
CA LYS A 230 17.99 -1.25 -32.74
C LYS A 230 16.81 -0.61 -32.03
N VAL A 231 16.46 0.61 -32.43
CA VAL A 231 15.18 1.24 -32.08
C VAL A 231 14.09 0.58 -32.93
N LEU A 232 13.03 0.10 -32.29
CA LEU A 232 12.02 -0.75 -32.94
C LEU A 232 10.97 0.03 -33.76
N PHE A 233 10.85 1.32 -33.50
CA PHE A 233 9.79 2.18 -34.04
C PHE A 233 10.38 3.48 -34.61
N SER A 234 9.74 4.05 -35.63
CA SER A 234 10.07 5.39 -36.11
C SER A 234 9.77 6.46 -35.05
N GLU A 235 10.30 7.67 -35.21
CA GLU A 235 10.01 8.78 -34.30
C GLU A 235 8.49 9.09 -34.24
N GLU A 236 7.81 9.06 -35.40
CA GLU A 236 6.37 9.28 -35.52
C GLU A 236 5.57 8.21 -34.76
N GLN A 237 5.96 6.93 -34.91
CA GLN A 237 5.31 5.83 -34.21
C GLN A 237 5.50 5.95 -32.69
N ILE A 238 6.69 6.30 -32.22
CA ILE A 238 6.95 6.52 -30.78
C ILE A 238 6.11 7.70 -30.25
N LYS A 239 5.98 8.80 -31.00
CA LYS A 239 5.10 9.92 -30.62
C LYS A 239 3.65 9.47 -30.42
N ILE A 240 3.12 8.61 -31.31
CA ILE A 240 1.77 8.06 -31.19
C ILE A 240 1.63 7.20 -29.91
N VAL A 241 2.59 6.31 -29.65
CA VAL A 241 2.58 5.46 -28.44
C VAL A 241 2.66 6.32 -27.17
N LEU A 242 3.53 7.33 -27.16
CA LEU A 242 3.66 8.28 -26.05
C LEU A 242 2.36 9.07 -25.83
N GLU A 243 1.70 9.52 -26.89
CA GLU A 243 0.41 10.21 -26.76
C GLU A 243 -0.63 9.30 -26.08
N LYS A 244 -0.68 8.02 -26.44
CA LYS A 244 -1.56 7.03 -25.78
C LYS A 244 -1.18 6.83 -24.30
N ALA A 245 0.10 6.72 -23.98
CA ALA A 245 0.58 6.61 -22.60
C ALA A 245 0.19 7.85 -21.77
N ASN A 246 0.41 9.06 -22.30
CA ASN A 246 0.01 10.32 -21.65
C ASN A 246 -1.51 10.42 -21.45
N LYS A 247 -2.32 9.99 -22.43
CA LYS A 247 -3.79 9.94 -22.29
C LYS A 247 -4.24 8.92 -21.24
N LYS A 248 -3.57 7.77 -21.15
CA LYS A 248 -3.83 6.75 -20.11
C LYS A 248 -3.51 7.27 -18.71
N LEU A 249 -2.36 7.92 -18.53
CA LEU A 249 -1.98 8.54 -17.26
C LEU A 249 -3.00 9.62 -16.83
N GLU A 250 -3.48 10.43 -17.77
CA GLU A 250 -4.51 11.43 -17.47
C GLU A 250 -5.83 10.81 -17.01
N ARG A 251 -6.30 9.74 -17.69
CA ARG A 251 -7.50 8.99 -17.27
C ARG A 251 -7.30 8.35 -15.90
N ASN A 252 -6.11 7.82 -15.65
CA ASN A 252 -5.71 7.28 -14.36
C ASN A 252 -5.83 8.34 -13.25
N TYR A 253 -5.33 9.56 -13.47
CA TYR A 253 -5.45 10.65 -12.49
C TYR A 253 -6.88 11.14 -12.29
N LYS A 254 -7.74 11.11 -13.31
CA LYS A 254 -9.18 11.40 -13.14
C LYS A 254 -9.85 10.36 -12.24
N GLN A 255 -9.65 9.08 -12.52
CA GLN A 255 -10.18 7.99 -11.69
C GLN A 255 -9.64 8.04 -10.25
N LEU A 256 -8.34 8.29 -10.09
CA LEU A 256 -7.67 8.42 -8.80
C LEU A 256 -8.29 9.53 -7.94
N LYS A 257 -8.53 10.71 -8.52
CA LYS A 257 -9.12 11.85 -7.80
C LYS A 257 -10.52 11.54 -7.29
N GLU A 258 -11.38 10.98 -8.15
CA GLU A 258 -12.74 10.59 -7.74
C GLU A 258 -12.70 9.48 -6.68
N PHE A 259 -11.84 8.48 -6.85
CA PHE A 259 -11.68 7.42 -5.85
C PHE A 259 -11.24 7.98 -4.49
N CYS A 260 -10.21 8.83 -4.45
CA CYS A 260 -9.74 9.47 -3.22
C CYS A 260 -10.83 10.31 -2.56
N LYS A 261 -11.64 11.04 -3.34
CA LYS A 261 -12.75 11.85 -2.85
C LYS A 261 -13.81 10.98 -2.17
N GLU A 262 -14.23 9.89 -2.80
CA GLU A 262 -15.22 8.97 -2.22
C GLU A 262 -14.68 8.27 -0.98
N LEU A 263 -13.40 7.85 -0.99
CA LEU A 263 -12.80 7.15 0.15
C LEU A 263 -12.72 8.01 1.41
N LEU A 264 -12.54 9.32 1.27
CA LEU A 264 -12.52 10.24 2.41
C LEU A 264 -13.89 10.37 3.13
N LYS A 265 -14.98 9.92 2.49
CA LYS A 265 -16.32 9.86 3.09
C LYS A 265 -16.49 8.68 4.06
N ILE A 266 -15.56 7.72 4.07
CA ILE A 266 -15.56 6.66 5.09
C ILE A 266 -15.25 7.29 6.44
N GLU A 267 -16.07 6.96 7.45
CA GLU A 267 -15.92 7.39 8.84
C GLU A 267 -14.71 6.77 9.55
#